data_AF-A0A842VJS9-F1
#
_entry.id   AF-A0A842VJS9-F1
#
_cell.length_a   1.000
_cell.length_b   1.000
_cell.length_c   1.000
_cell.angle_alpha   90.00
_cell.angle_beta   90.00
_cell.angle_gamma   90.00
#
_symmetry.space_group_name_H-M   'P 1'
#
loop_
_entity.id
_entity.type
_entity.pdbx_description
1 polymer ?
#
loop_
_entity_poly.entity_id
_entity_poly.type
_entity_poly.pdbx_seq_one_letter_code
_entity_poly.pdbx_strand_id
1 'polypeptide(L)'
;MTQFFEQIKKHNLLKKNKVNTDVVVKMSVFDIIEFAQESKEITLYRDNYLTSELFTHAASESISASSWPCESIECRLEKSNNLAQFAAFYSDKVYIPNFITKHLIHLDSTAYPNEDIMRQRLLADLIVLQFLKPVIEEGKIVPVSFDSCCPKCFVNKMLHGESEKILKKVLSALSLRYSNEINYSVYCDDQGIYNMRMTGPEELLEHGYLAYLDTNPFPCITHDHKIQKAVKQGKEVKISRSWIEKMGIDIWLTDKPFQNAIFGLRSAQLMNSHFVTNRSLDISLANDITTDRRIRQRNSIIQDHLTSLVPFIRNISPSEILKIRKKEEDSFIRFRQALNKAINECKTINPNSFSKQDASAIYQDVLRPELSRLHQISKNAHSTLIKKTLRTAISYTAGITFGFLTGLLPKDMAVAAKALGITKIISDLTNDALSAKDATKDIQASPMYFLWEIKKEVT
;
A
#
# COMPACT_ATOMS: atom_id res chain seq x y z
N MET A 1 -8.24 -18.13 -7.65
CA MET A 1 -6.80 -17.79 -7.55
C MET A 1 -5.86 -18.90 -8.01
N THR A 2 -6.20 -20.19 -7.88
CA THR A 2 -5.39 -21.30 -8.41
C THR A 2 -4.99 -21.13 -9.88
N GLN A 3 -5.93 -20.66 -10.72
CA GLN A 3 -5.69 -20.38 -12.14
C GLN A 3 -4.56 -19.36 -12.39
N PHE A 4 -4.34 -18.40 -11.49
CA PHE A 4 -3.30 -17.37 -11.63
C PHE A 4 -1.89 -17.99 -11.59
N PHE A 5 -1.59 -18.83 -10.60
CA PHE A 5 -0.29 -19.51 -10.53
C PHE A 5 -0.16 -20.67 -11.52
N GLU A 6 -1.27 -21.30 -11.92
CA GLU A 6 -1.24 -22.29 -13.01
C GLU A 6 -0.84 -21.66 -14.34
N GLN A 7 -1.27 -20.43 -14.62
CA GLN A 7 -0.82 -19.67 -15.79
C GLN A 7 0.70 -19.44 -15.77
N ILE A 8 1.25 -19.02 -14.62
CA ILE A 8 2.70 -18.81 -14.47
C ILE A 8 3.47 -20.12 -14.74
N LYS A 9 2.95 -21.26 -14.28
CA LYS A 9 3.54 -22.59 -14.57
C LYS A 9 3.42 -22.97 -16.03
N LYS A 10 2.28 -22.72 -16.69
CA LYS A 10 2.05 -22.99 -18.13
C LYS A 10 3.12 -22.33 -19.00
N HIS A 11 3.53 -21.12 -18.66
CA HIS A 11 4.59 -20.37 -19.35
C HIS A 11 6.02 -20.76 -18.92
N ASN A 12 6.20 -21.81 -18.11
CA ASN A 12 7.49 -22.26 -17.58
C ASN A 12 8.26 -21.19 -16.79
N LEU A 13 7.55 -20.19 -16.25
CA LEU A 13 8.13 -19.07 -15.49
C LEU A 13 8.49 -19.45 -14.05
N LEU A 14 8.14 -20.67 -13.62
CA LEU A 14 8.55 -21.26 -12.36
C LEU A 14 9.30 -22.58 -12.58
N LYS A 15 10.42 -22.76 -11.88
CA LYS A 15 11.20 -24.00 -11.82
C LYS A 15 11.48 -24.33 -10.36
N LYS A 16 11.05 -25.50 -9.89
CA LYS A 16 11.21 -25.94 -8.48
C LYS A 16 10.73 -24.89 -7.46
N ASN A 17 9.55 -24.28 -7.70
CA ASN A 17 8.96 -23.21 -6.87
C ASN A 17 9.81 -21.93 -6.76
N LYS A 18 10.71 -21.67 -7.72
CA LYS A 18 11.43 -20.40 -7.86
C LYS A 18 11.18 -19.83 -9.26
N VAL A 19 11.30 -18.52 -9.40
CA VAL A 19 11.21 -17.87 -10.71
C VAL A 19 12.31 -18.40 -11.64
N ASN A 20 11.91 -18.78 -12.85
CA ASN A 20 12.82 -19.33 -13.86
C ASN A 20 13.47 -18.19 -14.64
N THR A 21 14.56 -17.65 -14.10
CA THR A 21 15.31 -16.52 -14.68
C THR A 21 15.70 -16.78 -16.13
N ASP A 22 16.14 -18.00 -16.45
CA ASP A 22 16.64 -18.37 -17.79
C ASP A 22 15.56 -18.26 -18.87
N VAL A 23 14.30 -18.47 -18.50
CA VAL A 23 13.15 -18.29 -19.40
C VAL A 23 12.81 -16.82 -19.52
N VAL A 24 12.67 -16.11 -18.38
CA VAL A 24 12.26 -14.69 -18.36
C VAL A 24 13.21 -13.80 -19.17
N VAL A 25 14.53 -13.99 -19.03
CA VAL A 25 15.52 -13.18 -19.77
C VAL A 25 15.55 -13.46 -21.28
N LYS A 26 14.89 -14.52 -21.74
CA LYS A 26 14.78 -14.89 -23.16
C LYS A 26 13.41 -14.63 -23.76
N MET A 27 12.43 -14.19 -22.97
CA MET A 27 11.09 -13.89 -23.47
C MET A 27 11.13 -12.74 -24.48
N SER A 28 10.38 -12.87 -25.56
CA SER A 28 10.15 -11.74 -26.45
C SER A 28 9.18 -10.74 -25.82
N VAL A 29 9.17 -9.50 -26.30
CA VAL A 29 8.17 -8.49 -25.89
C VAL A 29 6.74 -9.01 -26.13
N PHE A 30 6.53 -9.73 -27.23
CA PHE A 30 5.23 -10.32 -27.56
C PHE A 30 4.78 -11.34 -26.51
N ASP A 31 5.66 -12.25 -26.10
CA ASP A 31 5.34 -13.27 -25.08
C ASP A 31 5.01 -12.62 -23.73
N ILE A 32 5.72 -11.54 -23.38
CA ILE A 32 5.46 -10.77 -22.15
C ILE A 32 4.06 -10.13 -22.20
N ILE A 33 3.69 -9.53 -23.34
CA ILE A 33 2.38 -8.90 -23.53
C ILE A 33 1.28 -9.95 -23.50
N GLU A 34 1.44 -11.08 -24.20
CA GLU A 34 0.47 -12.19 -24.21
C GLU A 34 0.26 -12.75 -22.79
N PHE A 35 1.35 -13.00 -22.06
CA PHE A 35 1.29 -13.41 -20.66
C PHE A 35 0.53 -12.40 -19.80
N ALA A 36 0.74 -11.09 -20.02
CA ALA A 36 0.05 -10.05 -19.29
C ALA A 36 -1.44 -9.94 -19.65
N GLN A 37 -1.83 -10.21 -20.89
CA GLN A 37 -3.23 -10.25 -21.33
C GLN A 37 -3.96 -11.42 -20.68
N GLU A 38 -3.40 -12.62 -20.76
CA GLU A 38 -3.94 -13.79 -20.08
C GLU A 38 -4.08 -13.54 -18.55
N SER A 39 -3.07 -12.90 -17.94
CA SER A 39 -3.08 -12.57 -16.52
C SER A 39 -4.21 -11.61 -16.17
N LYS A 40 -4.43 -10.57 -17.00
CA LYS A 40 -5.53 -9.61 -16.85
C LYS A 40 -6.87 -10.32 -16.87
N GLU A 41 -7.10 -11.24 -17.81
CA GLU A 41 -8.37 -11.96 -17.94
C GLU A 41 -8.69 -12.83 -16.71
N ILE A 42 -7.66 -13.47 -16.14
CA ILE A 42 -7.81 -14.29 -14.92
C ILE A 42 -8.15 -13.43 -13.71
N THR A 43 -7.59 -12.23 -13.61
CA THR A 43 -7.78 -11.33 -12.47
C THR A 43 -8.83 -10.26 -12.72
N LEU A 44 -9.55 -10.30 -13.85
CA LEU A 44 -10.53 -9.29 -14.20
C LEU A 44 -11.66 -9.31 -13.18
N TYR A 45 -11.90 -8.16 -12.55
CA TYR A 45 -13.04 -8.00 -11.66
C TYR A 45 -14.34 -8.17 -12.45
N ARG A 46 -15.16 -9.15 -12.04
CA ARG A 46 -16.52 -9.40 -12.53
C ARG A 46 -17.43 -9.28 -11.29
N ASP A 47 -18.51 -8.52 -11.39
CA ASP A 47 -19.40 -7.95 -10.33
C ASP A 47 -19.97 -8.88 -9.22
N ASN A 48 -19.32 -9.98 -8.86
CA ASN A 48 -19.88 -11.06 -8.04
C ASN A 48 -19.50 -11.01 -6.54
N TYR A 49 -19.04 -9.89 -6.00
CA TYR A 49 -18.65 -9.80 -4.59
C TYR A 49 -19.25 -8.59 -3.89
N LEU A 50 -20.54 -8.65 -3.58
CA LEU A 50 -21.21 -7.63 -2.74
C LEU A 50 -21.62 -8.23 -1.39
N THR A 51 -20.64 -8.40 -0.51
CA THR A 51 -20.86 -8.31 0.93
C THR A 51 -19.90 -7.27 1.49
N SER A 52 -20.46 -6.24 2.13
CA SER A 52 -19.69 -5.23 2.85
C SER A 52 -19.06 -5.87 4.07
N GLU A 53 -17.74 -6.02 4.08
CA GLU A 53 -17.02 -6.44 5.27
C GLU A 53 -16.03 -5.36 5.67
N LEU A 54 -16.16 -4.90 6.92
CA LEU A 54 -15.28 -3.90 7.54
C LEU A 54 -13.79 -4.21 7.38
N PHE A 55 -13.44 -5.49 7.20
CA PHE A 55 -12.07 -6.00 7.12
C PHE A 55 -11.66 -6.38 5.70
N THR A 56 -12.36 -5.88 4.68
CA THR A 56 -11.95 -5.97 3.29
C THR A 56 -11.29 -4.67 2.85
N HIS A 57 -10.08 -4.79 2.31
CA HIS A 57 -9.24 -3.64 1.98
C HIS A 57 -8.77 -3.67 0.53
N ALA A 58 -8.42 -2.51 -0.01
CA ALA A 58 -7.67 -2.36 -1.24
C ALA A 58 -6.38 -1.59 -0.93
N ALA A 59 -5.24 -2.24 -1.16
CA ALA A 59 -3.95 -1.64 -0.87
C ALA A 59 -3.47 -0.77 -2.04
N SER A 60 -2.92 0.41 -1.73
CA SER A 60 -2.20 1.24 -2.67
C SER A 60 -1.01 0.52 -3.29
N GLU A 61 -0.47 1.05 -4.38
CA GLU A 61 0.80 0.61 -4.96
C GLU A 61 1.95 0.63 -3.95
N SER A 62 1.97 1.62 -3.06
CA SER A 62 3.01 1.80 -2.05
C SER A 62 3.00 0.75 -0.94
N ILE A 63 1.86 0.10 -0.67
CA ILE A 63 1.74 -1.03 0.27
C ILE A 63 1.76 -2.38 -0.44
N SER A 64 1.18 -2.46 -1.64
CA SER A 64 0.99 -3.73 -2.34
C SER A 64 2.28 -4.39 -2.85
N ALA A 65 3.44 -3.76 -2.67
CA ALA A 65 4.73 -4.19 -3.25
C ALA A 65 4.80 -4.08 -4.78
N SER A 66 4.06 -3.11 -5.30
CA SER A 66 4.16 -2.66 -6.68
C SER A 66 5.54 -2.07 -7.00
N SER A 67 5.81 -1.82 -8.28
CA SER A 67 7.02 -1.12 -8.74
C SER A 67 7.06 0.37 -8.35
N TRP A 68 5.92 0.97 -8.02
CA TRP A 68 5.85 2.34 -7.52
C TRP A 68 5.57 2.35 -6.02
N PRO A 69 6.23 3.21 -5.22
CA PRO A 69 7.13 4.30 -5.59
C PRO A 69 8.62 3.95 -5.66
N CYS A 70 8.99 2.69 -5.41
CA CYS A 70 10.38 2.23 -5.49
C CYS A 70 10.44 0.87 -6.19
N GLU A 71 11.20 0.78 -7.29
CA GLU A 71 11.32 -0.43 -8.11
C GLU A 71 12.32 -1.45 -7.54
N SER A 72 13.13 -1.09 -6.54
CA SER A 72 14.11 -1.99 -5.90
C SER A 72 13.43 -3.23 -5.35
N ILE A 73 13.99 -4.39 -5.68
CA ILE A 73 13.43 -5.68 -5.28
C ILE A 73 13.47 -5.85 -3.76
N GLU A 74 14.49 -5.33 -3.09
CA GLU A 74 14.63 -5.35 -1.63
C GLU A 74 13.48 -4.58 -0.96
N CYS A 75 13.22 -3.35 -1.43
CA CYS A 75 12.11 -2.53 -0.93
C CYS A 75 10.76 -3.21 -1.19
N ARG A 76 10.58 -3.81 -2.37
CA ARG A 76 9.34 -4.52 -2.72
C ARG A 76 9.14 -5.79 -1.90
N LEU A 77 10.19 -6.55 -1.59
CA LEU A 77 10.09 -7.73 -0.71
C LEU A 77 9.77 -7.34 0.73
N GLU A 78 10.35 -6.24 1.25
CA GLU A 78 9.96 -5.70 2.56
C GLU A 78 8.48 -5.29 2.58
N LYS A 79 8.01 -4.56 1.55
CA LYS A 79 6.59 -4.21 1.39
C LYS A 79 5.70 -5.44 1.27
N SER A 80 6.16 -6.48 0.58
CA SER A 80 5.42 -7.75 0.44
C SER A 80 5.25 -8.44 1.79
N ASN A 81 6.28 -8.43 2.62
CA ASN A 81 6.20 -8.96 3.98
C ASN A 81 5.22 -8.16 4.85
N ASN A 82 5.24 -6.84 4.77
CA ASN A 82 4.31 -5.97 5.48
C ASN A 82 2.86 -6.21 5.01
N LEU A 83 2.66 -6.31 3.70
CA LEU A 83 1.36 -6.62 3.11
C LEU A 83 0.84 -8.01 3.54
N ALA A 84 1.69 -9.03 3.57
CA ALA A 84 1.32 -10.37 4.02
C ALA A 84 0.86 -10.37 5.49
N GLN A 85 1.58 -9.65 6.36
CA GLN A 85 1.18 -9.46 7.76
C GLN A 85 -0.12 -8.67 7.87
N PHE A 86 -0.26 -7.59 7.10
CA PHE A 86 -1.49 -6.81 7.07
C PHE A 86 -2.71 -7.66 6.67
N ALA A 87 -2.57 -8.41 5.58
CA ALA A 87 -3.61 -9.29 5.08
C ALA A 87 -3.96 -10.40 6.07
N ALA A 88 -2.96 -10.96 6.76
CA ALA A 88 -3.17 -12.05 7.70
C ALA A 88 -3.68 -11.61 9.08
N PHE A 89 -3.42 -10.39 9.52
CA PHE A 89 -3.73 -9.99 10.90
C PHE A 89 -4.79 -8.90 11.02
N TYR A 90 -5.09 -8.19 9.94
CA TYR A 90 -5.98 -7.04 9.98
C TYR A 90 -7.07 -7.08 8.91
N SER A 91 -7.02 -8.07 8.02
CA SER A 91 -7.97 -8.20 6.91
C SER A 91 -8.53 -9.61 6.80
N ASP A 92 -9.71 -9.70 6.17
CA ASP A 92 -10.19 -10.95 5.57
C ASP A 92 -9.66 -11.11 4.16
N LYS A 93 -9.63 -9.99 3.43
CA LYS A 93 -9.19 -9.93 2.06
C LYS A 93 -8.55 -8.57 1.76
N VAL A 94 -7.44 -8.60 1.02
CA VAL A 94 -6.75 -7.42 0.53
C VAL A 94 -6.66 -7.51 -0.98
N TYR A 95 -7.32 -6.58 -1.68
CA TYR A 95 -7.18 -6.41 -3.11
C TYR A 95 -5.91 -5.62 -3.41
N ILE A 96 -5.16 -6.09 -4.39
CA ILE A 96 -3.94 -5.44 -4.88
C ILE A 96 -4.01 -5.30 -6.39
N PRO A 97 -3.40 -4.26 -6.99
CA PRO A 97 -3.34 -4.19 -8.45
C PRO A 97 -2.56 -5.39 -8.98
N ASN A 98 -3.04 -6.03 -10.05
CA ASN A 98 -2.29 -7.07 -10.73
C ASN A 98 -1.06 -6.43 -11.42
N PHE A 99 0.12 -6.58 -10.82
CA PHE A 99 1.37 -6.00 -11.33
C PHE A 99 1.70 -6.44 -12.75
N ILE A 100 1.30 -7.65 -13.14
CA ILE A 100 1.59 -8.17 -14.47
C ILE A 100 0.90 -7.32 -15.55
N THR A 101 -0.26 -6.73 -15.25
CA THR A 101 -0.97 -5.89 -16.24
C THR A 101 -0.24 -4.60 -16.59
N LYS A 102 0.80 -4.21 -15.85
CA LYS A 102 1.66 -3.07 -16.21
C LYS A 102 2.49 -3.31 -17.47
N HIS A 103 2.69 -4.58 -17.83
CA HIS A 103 3.37 -4.97 -19.07
C HIS A 103 2.45 -4.93 -20.29
N LEU A 104 1.16 -4.63 -20.11
CA LEU A 104 0.26 -4.28 -21.20
C LEU A 104 0.62 -2.89 -21.70
N ILE A 105 1.50 -2.84 -22.69
CA ILE A 105 1.86 -1.61 -23.38
C ILE A 105 0.73 -1.26 -24.35
N HIS A 106 0.35 0.02 -24.43
CA HIS A 106 -0.40 0.51 -25.58
C HIS A 106 0.55 0.50 -26.78
N LEU A 107 0.34 -0.43 -27.72
CA LEU A 107 1.16 -0.63 -28.93
C LEU A 107 1.41 0.66 -29.75
N ASP A 108 0.65 1.73 -29.48
CA ASP A 108 0.74 3.04 -30.11
C ASP A 108 1.77 4.00 -29.47
N SER A 109 2.42 3.65 -28.35
CA SER A 109 3.45 4.52 -27.77
C SER A 109 4.81 4.29 -28.44
N THR A 110 5.33 5.31 -29.11
CA THR A 110 6.60 5.29 -29.87
C THR A 110 7.87 5.13 -29.03
N ALA A 111 7.75 4.99 -27.70
CA ALA A 111 8.84 4.78 -26.78
C ALA A 111 8.65 3.45 -26.05
N TYR A 112 9.05 2.35 -26.71
CA TYR A 112 9.15 1.06 -26.05
C TYR A 112 10.21 1.14 -24.94
N PRO A 113 9.90 0.74 -23.70
CA PRO A 113 10.97 0.44 -22.76
C PRO A 113 11.87 -0.62 -23.42
N ASN A 114 13.18 -0.46 -23.28
CA ASN A 114 14.15 -1.46 -23.73
C ASN A 114 13.67 -2.86 -23.29
N GLU A 115 13.71 -3.85 -24.19
CA GLU A 115 13.26 -5.22 -23.92
C GLU A 115 13.87 -5.79 -22.63
N ASP A 116 15.14 -5.47 -22.36
CA ASP A 116 15.82 -5.91 -21.15
C ASP A 116 15.22 -5.31 -19.89
N ILE A 117 14.79 -4.04 -19.93
CA ILE A 117 14.07 -3.38 -18.83
C ILE A 117 12.72 -4.07 -18.61
N MET A 118 12.01 -4.43 -19.68
CA MET A 118 10.73 -5.17 -19.55
C MET A 118 10.95 -6.53 -18.88
N ARG A 119 11.95 -7.30 -19.32
CA ARG A 119 12.31 -8.60 -18.74
C ARG A 119 12.71 -8.47 -17.27
N GLN A 120 13.51 -7.47 -16.92
CA GLN A 120 13.93 -7.21 -15.55
C GLN A 120 12.73 -6.84 -14.65
N ARG A 121 11.82 -6.00 -15.14
CA ARG A 121 10.60 -5.64 -14.40
C ARG A 121 9.68 -6.84 -14.19
N LEU A 122 9.45 -7.62 -15.25
CA LEU A 122 8.67 -8.86 -15.16
C LEU A 122 9.31 -9.84 -14.16
N LEU A 123 10.63 -10.00 -14.19
CA LEU A 123 11.36 -10.84 -13.25
C LEU A 123 11.10 -10.38 -11.80
N ALA A 124 11.22 -9.09 -11.52
CA ALA A 124 10.95 -8.53 -10.20
C ALA A 124 9.50 -8.76 -9.76
N ASP A 125 8.53 -8.59 -10.65
CA ASP A 125 7.11 -8.84 -10.37
C ASP A 125 6.84 -10.32 -10.04
N LEU A 126 7.42 -11.24 -10.80
CA LEU A 126 7.31 -12.68 -10.56
C LEU A 126 7.93 -13.08 -9.21
N ILE A 127 9.05 -12.46 -8.81
CA ILE A 127 9.69 -12.70 -7.51
C ILE A 127 8.74 -12.28 -6.37
N VAL A 128 8.15 -11.09 -6.47
CA VAL A 128 7.17 -10.58 -5.49
C VAL A 128 5.94 -11.48 -5.41
N LEU A 129 5.36 -11.87 -6.55
CA LEU A 129 4.20 -12.75 -6.59
C LEU A 129 4.51 -14.14 -6.01
N GLN A 130 5.70 -14.68 -6.31
CA GLN A 130 6.15 -15.95 -5.75
C GLN A 130 6.33 -15.88 -4.23
N PHE A 131 6.83 -14.75 -3.71
CA PHE A 131 6.91 -14.53 -2.26
C PHE A 131 5.50 -14.50 -1.64
N LEU A 132 4.57 -13.76 -2.23
CA LEU A 132 3.18 -13.63 -1.76
C LEU A 132 2.32 -14.88 -2.03
N LYS A 133 2.82 -15.87 -2.75
CA LYS A 133 2.07 -17.05 -3.17
C LYS A 133 1.25 -17.70 -2.05
N PRO A 134 1.77 -17.97 -0.83
CA PRO A 134 0.99 -18.63 0.21
C PRO A 134 -0.27 -17.86 0.61
N VAL A 135 -0.17 -16.54 0.76
CA VAL A 135 -1.30 -15.67 1.15
C VAL A 135 -2.26 -15.39 0.00
N ILE A 136 -1.80 -15.49 -1.25
CA ILE A 136 -2.65 -15.43 -2.44
C ILE A 136 -3.44 -16.74 -2.62
N GLU A 137 -2.81 -17.89 -2.44
CA GLU A 137 -3.46 -19.20 -2.55
C GLU A 137 -4.53 -19.41 -1.45
N GLU A 138 -4.29 -18.91 -0.24
CA GLU A 138 -5.29 -18.88 0.85
C GLU A 138 -6.39 -17.81 0.63
N GLY A 139 -6.29 -16.99 -0.43
CA GLY A 139 -7.29 -15.98 -0.78
C GLY A 139 -7.29 -14.73 0.12
N LYS A 140 -6.27 -14.55 0.96
CA LYS A 140 -6.11 -13.35 1.81
C LYS A 140 -5.65 -12.14 1.01
N ILE A 141 -4.84 -12.37 -0.02
CA ILE A 141 -4.46 -11.35 -0.99
C ILE A 141 -5.02 -11.74 -2.36
N VAL A 142 -5.66 -10.79 -3.03
CA VAL A 142 -6.28 -11.02 -4.33
C VAL A 142 -5.79 -9.96 -5.32
N PRO A 143 -4.86 -10.32 -6.23
CA PRO A 143 -4.57 -9.53 -7.41
C PRO A 143 -5.83 -9.29 -8.23
N VAL A 144 -6.10 -8.03 -8.56
CA VAL A 144 -7.25 -7.62 -9.36
C VAL A 144 -6.82 -6.78 -10.55
N SER A 145 -7.54 -6.96 -11.64
CA SER A 145 -7.50 -6.12 -12.82
C SER A 145 -8.86 -5.53 -13.05
N PHE A 146 -8.87 -4.34 -13.63
CA PHE A 146 -10.11 -3.72 -14.04
C PHE A 146 -10.12 -3.48 -15.55
N ASP A 147 -11.32 -3.37 -16.11
CA ASP A 147 -11.47 -2.91 -17.49
C ASP A 147 -10.81 -1.55 -17.70
N SER A 148 -10.36 -1.36 -18.94
CA SER A 148 -9.68 -0.17 -19.46
C SER A 148 -10.61 1.04 -19.51
N CYS A 149 -11.03 1.49 -18.32
CA CYS A 149 -11.57 2.82 -18.12
C CYS A 149 -10.38 3.72 -17.78
N CYS A 150 -10.13 4.74 -18.60
CA CYS A 150 -9.10 5.72 -18.28
C CYS A 150 -9.42 6.38 -16.92
N PRO A 151 -8.44 6.74 -16.09
CA PRO A 151 -8.71 7.33 -14.77
C PRO A 151 -9.59 8.57 -14.83
N LYS A 152 -9.36 9.43 -15.83
CA LYS A 152 -10.21 10.60 -16.10
C LYS A 152 -11.66 10.18 -16.40
N CYS A 153 -11.84 9.16 -17.23
CA CYS A 153 -13.13 8.61 -17.61
C CYS A 153 -13.86 8.03 -16.39
N PHE A 154 -13.13 7.35 -15.51
CA PHE A 154 -13.65 6.79 -14.27
C PHE A 154 -14.13 7.90 -13.34
N VAL A 155 -13.29 8.91 -13.08
CA VAL A 155 -13.68 10.06 -12.26
C VAL A 155 -14.83 10.85 -12.88
N ASN A 156 -14.87 11.00 -14.21
CA ASN A 156 -15.98 11.65 -14.91
C ASN A 156 -17.31 10.91 -14.67
N LYS A 157 -17.30 9.58 -14.75
CA LYS A 157 -18.47 8.75 -14.43
C LYS A 157 -18.90 8.90 -12.97
N MET A 158 -17.93 8.99 -12.04
CA MET A 158 -18.20 9.14 -10.61
C MET A 158 -18.75 10.51 -10.22
N LEU A 159 -18.28 11.59 -10.84
CA LEU A 159 -18.59 12.96 -10.46
C LEU A 159 -19.62 13.64 -11.37
N HIS A 160 -20.35 12.87 -12.20
CA HIS A 160 -21.44 13.35 -13.04
C HIS A 160 -21.14 14.63 -13.87
N GLY A 161 -19.89 14.82 -14.31
CA GLY A 161 -19.47 15.94 -15.18
C GLY A 161 -18.77 17.13 -14.51
N GLU A 162 -18.71 17.22 -13.18
CA GLU A 162 -17.92 18.28 -12.47
C GLU A 162 -16.41 17.99 -12.38
N SER A 163 -16.02 16.81 -12.86
CA SER A 163 -14.70 16.19 -12.73
C SER A 163 -13.57 16.91 -13.44
N GLU A 164 -13.78 17.47 -14.63
CA GLU A 164 -12.64 17.96 -15.44
C GLU A 164 -11.93 19.15 -14.79
N LYS A 165 -12.70 20.11 -14.26
CA LYS A 165 -12.13 21.26 -13.53
C LYS A 165 -11.40 20.83 -12.27
N ILE A 166 -11.97 19.89 -11.52
CA ILE A 166 -11.39 19.37 -10.28
C ILE A 166 -10.09 18.64 -10.60
N LEU A 167 -10.12 17.71 -11.54
CA LEU A 167 -8.95 16.94 -11.97
C LEU A 167 -7.84 17.85 -12.48
N LYS A 168 -8.17 18.83 -13.32
CA LYS A 168 -7.19 19.81 -13.80
C LYS A 168 -6.56 20.57 -12.63
N LYS A 169 -7.37 21.05 -11.68
CA LYS A 169 -6.88 21.75 -10.49
C LYS A 169 -5.95 20.88 -9.65
N VAL A 170 -6.35 19.64 -9.34
CA VAL A 170 -5.57 18.70 -8.52
C VAL A 170 -4.25 18.33 -9.19
N LEU A 171 -4.31 17.95 -10.47
CA LEU A 171 -3.12 17.59 -11.24
C LEU A 171 -2.17 18.78 -11.40
N SER A 172 -2.68 19.98 -11.70
CA SER A 172 -1.84 21.17 -11.79
C SER A 172 -1.21 21.55 -10.45
N ALA A 173 -1.93 21.42 -9.34
CA ALA A 173 -1.38 21.65 -8.00
C ALA A 173 -0.26 20.65 -7.68
N LEU A 174 -0.46 19.37 -7.98
CA LEU A 174 0.55 18.33 -7.76
C LEU A 174 1.78 18.51 -8.67
N SER A 175 1.59 18.81 -9.96
CA SER A 175 2.68 19.11 -10.90
C SER A 175 3.51 20.30 -10.41
N LEU A 176 2.85 21.33 -9.86
CA LEU A 176 3.53 22.49 -9.30
C LEU A 176 4.37 22.12 -8.08
N ARG A 177 3.89 21.21 -7.20
CA ARG A 177 4.69 20.68 -6.08
C ARG A 177 5.93 19.93 -6.59
N TYR A 178 5.76 18.98 -7.51
CA TYR A 178 6.88 18.26 -8.14
C TYR A 178 7.88 19.21 -8.80
N SER A 179 7.41 20.28 -9.44
CA SER A 179 8.27 21.25 -10.09
C SER A 179 9.00 22.20 -9.13
N ASN A 180 8.43 22.50 -7.95
CA ASN A 180 8.97 23.50 -7.01
C ASN A 180 9.75 22.89 -5.85
N GLU A 181 9.33 21.73 -5.36
CA GLU A 181 9.86 21.12 -4.14
C GLU A 181 10.99 20.11 -4.43
N ILE A 182 11.16 19.69 -5.69
CA ILE A 182 12.21 18.74 -6.09
C ILE A 182 13.38 19.48 -6.73
N ASN A 183 14.58 19.11 -6.32
CA ASN A 183 15.80 19.47 -7.01
C ASN A 183 16.14 18.42 -8.05
N TYR A 184 16.42 18.88 -9.26
CA TYR A 184 16.77 18.05 -10.40
C TYR A 184 18.21 18.33 -10.81
N SER A 185 18.97 17.27 -11.06
CA SER A 185 20.32 17.35 -11.60
C SER A 185 20.58 16.23 -12.58
N VAL A 186 21.54 16.45 -13.48
CA VAL A 186 21.98 15.42 -14.43
C VAL A 186 23.49 15.27 -14.37
N TYR A 187 23.96 14.04 -14.55
CA TYR A 187 25.37 13.71 -14.75
C TYR A 187 25.50 12.50 -15.67
N CYS A 188 26.72 12.20 -16.11
CA CYS A 188 27.06 10.98 -16.83
C CYS A 188 28.08 10.24 -15.98
N ASP A 189 27.85 8.96 -15.73
CA ASP A 189 28.78 8.15 -14.96
C ASP A 189 29.92 7.60 -15.83
N ASP A 190 30.86 6.92 -15.18
CA ASP A 190 32.07 6.38 -15.82
C ASP A 190 31.75 5.30 -16.88
N GLN A 191 30.52 4.76 -16.89
CA GLN A 191 30.05 3.79 -17.88
C GLN A 191 29.34 4.46 -19.06
N GLY A 192 29.24 5.78 -19.07
CA GLY A 192 28.56 6.54 -20.12
C GLY A 192 27.03 6.58 -19.97
N ILE A 193 26.49 6.17 -18.81
CA ILE A 193 25.05 6.20 -18.56
C ILE A 193 24.66 7.58 -18.04
N TYR A 194 23.64 8.17 -18.65
CA TYR A 194 23.09 9.45 -18.24
C TYR A 194 22.13 9.24 -17.08
N ASN A 195 22.42 9.95 -16.00
CA ASN A 195 21.69 9.87 -14.74
C ASN A 195 20.97 11.19 -14.51
N MET A 196 19.65 11.13 -14.32
CA MET A 196 18.87 12.24 -13.81
C MET A 196 18.52 11.97 -12.36
N ARG A 197 19.13 12.74 -11.47
CA ARG A 197 18.90 12.66 -10.03
C ARG A 197 17.83 13.66 -9.62
N MET A 198 16.90 13.17 -8.80
CA MET A 198 15.81 13.93 -8.22
C MET A 198 15.87 13.77 -6.71
N THR A 199 15.90 14.89 -5.98
CA THR A 199 15.91 14.89 -4.51
C THR A 199 14.86 15.85 -3.97
N GLY A 200 14.12 15.45 -2.95
CA GLY A 200 13.03 16.26 -2.42
C GLY A 200 12.36 15.64 -1.19
N PRO A 201 11.19 16.14 -0.78
CA PRO A 201 10.45 15.61 0.36
C PRO A 201 10.08 14.14 0.18
N GLU A 202 10.17 13.35 1.26
CA GLU A 202 9.79 11.92 1.25
C GLU A 202 8.33 11.67 0.86
N GLU A 203 7.46 12.64 1.13
CA GLU A 203 6.06 12.61 0.72
C GLU A 203 5.89 12.50 -0.80
N LEU A 204 6.76 13.18 -1.57
CA LEU A 204 6.74 13.19 -3.03
C LEU A 204 7.61 12.06 -3.59
N LEU A 205 8.86 11.96 -3.14
CA LEU A 205 9.83 10.95 -3.57
C LEU A 205 10.08 9.96 -2.45
N GLU A 206 9.79 8.67 -2.66
CA GLU A 206 10.12 7.65 -1.65
C GLU A 206 11.62 7.70 -1.32
N HIS A 207 11.98 7.66 -0.04
CA HIS A 207 13.38 7.81 0.41
C HIS A 207 14.01 9.19 0.10
N GLY A 208 13.19 10.18 -0.26
CA GLY A 208 13.63 11.54 -0.60
C GLY A 208 14.43 11.62 -1.89
N TYR A 209 14.46 10.54 -2.68
CA TYR A 209 15.37 10.36 -3.79
C TYR A 209 14.75 9.53 -4.91
N LEU A 210 14.99 9.92 -6.16
CA LEU A 210 14.72 9.11 -7.34
C LEU A 210 15.83 9.33 -8.37
N ALA A 211 16.22 8.26 -9.04
CA ALA A 211 17.13 8.32 -10.19
C ALA A 211 16.44 7.76 -11.43
N TYR A 212 16.56 8.48 -12.53
CA TYR A 212 16.19 8.00 -13.85
C TYR A 212 17.46 7.82 -14.68
N LEU A 213 17.62 6.64 -15.28
CA LEU A 213 18.81 6.19 -16.00
C LEU A 213 18.46 6.03 -17.48
N ASP A 214 19.31 6.55 -18.35
CA ASP A 214 19.17 6.39 -19.80
C ASP A 214 20.54 6.26 -20.46
N THR A 215 20.63 5.41 -21.48
CA THR A 215 21.84 5.31 -22.32
C THR A 215 21.96 6.50 -23.27
N ASN A 216 20.84 7.18 -23.54
CA ASN A 216 20.82 8.38 -24.37
C ASN A 216 20.87 9.65 -23.51
N PRO A 217 21.54 10.72 -23.99
CA PRO A 217 21.56 11.99 -23.27
C PRO A 217 20.16 12.60 -23.20
N PHE A 218 19.79 13.11 -22.03
CA PHE A 218 18.53 13.84 -21.85
C PHE A 218 18.47 15.09 -22.76
N PRO A 219 17.26 15.53 -23.17
CA PRO A 219 17.10 16.71 -24.02
C PRO A 219 17.81 17.97 -23.50
N CYS A 220 17.84 18.20 -22.18
CA CYS A 220 18.57 19.34 -21.60
C CYS A 220 20.09 19.26 -21.82
N ILE A 221 20.66 18.07 -21.95
CA ILE A 221 22.09 17.85 -22.24
C ILE A 221 22.36 18.06 -23.74
N THR A 222 21.47 17.61 -24.62
CA THR A 222 21.68 17.72 -26.07
C THR A 222 21.47 19.12 -26.62
N HIS A 223 20.60 19.92 -25.99
CA HIS A 223 20.23 21.25 -26.47
C HIS A 223 20.94 22.41 -25.75
N ASP A 224 21.64 22.17 -24.64
CA ASP A 224 22.41 23.19 -23.92
C ASP A 224 23.90 22.82 -23.87
N HIS A 225 24.71 23.51 -24.67
CA HIS A 225 26.14 23.26 -24.77
C HIS A 225 26.90 23.43 -23.43
N LYS A 226 26.42 24.30 -22.52
CA LYS A 226 27.06 24.47 -21.21
C LYS A 226 26.82 23.24 -20.34
N ILE A 227 25.59 22.73 -20.34
CA ILE A 227 25.22 21.49 -19.63
C ILE A 227 26.01 20.33 -20.23
N GLN A 228 26.01 20.19 -21.56
CA GLN A 228 26.73 19.13 -22.26
C GLN A 228 28.21 19.08 -21.89
N LYS A 229 28.90 20.24 -21.92
CA LYS A 229 30.33 20.33 -21.59
C LYS A 229 30.59 19.95 -20.14
N ALA A 230 29.76 20.41 -19.21
CA ALA A 230 29.92 20.10 -17.79
C ALA A 230 29.68 18.60 -17.50
N VAL A 231 28.62 18.02 -18.07
CA VAL A 231 28.30 16.59 -17.92
C VAL A 231 29.41 15.71 -18.51
N LYS A 232 29.95 16.05 -19.69
CA LYS A 232 31.10 15.34 -20.30
C LYS A 232 32.38 15.42 -19.45
N GLN A 233 32.49 16.40 -18.55
CA GLN A 233 33.59 16.52 -17.59
C GLN A 233 33.30 15.77 -16.28
N GLY A 234 32.26 14.92 -16.23
CA GLY A 234 31.84 14.19 -15.04
C GLY A 234 31.16 15.07 -13.98
N LYS A 235 30.74 16.30 -14.32
CA LYS A 235 30.10 17.20 -13.36
C LYS A 235 28.60 16.97 -13.31
N GLU A 236 28.06 16.96 -12.10
CA GLU A 236 26.63 17.06 -11.85
C GLU A 236 26.13 18.48 -12.08
N VAL A 237 25.09 18.63 -12.91
CA VAL A 237 24.54 19.92 -13.32
C VAL A 237 23.09 20.03 -12.88
N LYS A 238 22.77 21.08 -12.11
CA LYS A 238 21.39 21.37 -11.73
C LYS A 238 20.57 21.78 -12.95
N ILE A 239 19.37 21.19 -13.08
CA ILE A 239 18.45 21.46 -14.18
C ILE A 239 17.42 22.50 -13.76
N SER A 240 17.15 23.44 -14.66
CA SER A 240 16.15 24.49 -14.44
C SER A 240 14.74 23.94 -14.58
N ARG A 241 13.80 24.57 -13.88
CA ARG A 241 12.37 24.25 -13.97
C ARG A 241 11.83 24.23 -15.41
N SER A 242 12.25 25.19 -16.24
CA SER A 242 11.81 25.25 -17.64
C SER A 242 12.19 23.99 -18.42
N TRP A 243 13.35 23.39 -18.13
CA TRP A 243 13.73 22.12 -18.75
C TRP A 243 12.89 20.95 -18.23
N ILE A 244 12.55 20.92 -16.94
CA ILE A 244 11.68 19.89 -16.34
C ILE A 244 10.30 19.90 -16.99
N GLU A 245 9.70 21.09 -17.14
CA GLU A 245 8.40 21.27 -17.80
C GLU A 245 8.46 20.87 -19.29
N LYS A 246 9.52 21.27 -20.01
CA LYS A 246 9.72 20.89 -21.43
C LYS A 246 9.88 19.38 -21.63
N MET A 247 10.51 18.70 -20.68
CA MET A 247 10.70 17.24 -20.71
C MET A 247 9.49 16.49 -20.15
N GLY A 248 8.49 17.18 -19.59
CA GLY A 248 7.27 16.58 -19.05
C GLY A 248 7.49 15.70 -17.82
N ILE A 249 8.59 15.88 -17.09
CA ILE A 249 8.95 15.04 -15.93
C ILE A 249 7.99 15.27 -14.77
N ASP A 250 7.61 16.51 -14.52
CA ASP A 250 6.64 16.87 -13.48
C ASP A 250 5.29 16.20 -13.74
N ILE A 251 4.86 16.15 -15.00
CA ILE A 251 3.64 15.44 -15.43
C ILE A 251 3.80 13.93 -15.21
N TRP A 252 4.93 13.34 -15.61
CA TRP A 252 5.21 11.92 -15.41
C TRP A 252 5.21 11.52 -13.93
N LEU A 253 5.85 12.33 -13.07
CA LEU A 253 5.86 12.13 -11.62
C LEU A 253 4.48 12.32 -10.99
N THR A 254 3.63 13.16 -11.58
CA THR A 254 2.25 13.41 -11.15
C THR A 254 1.33 12.24 -11.49
N ASP A 255 1.53 11.59 -12.64
CA ASP A 255 0.62 10.54 -13.11
C ASP A 255 0.58 9.34 -12.16
N LYS A 256 1.74 8.84 -11.70
CA LYS A 256 1.80 7.64 -10.84
C LYS A 256 1.00 7.74 -9.52
N PRO A 257 1.21 8.73 -8.64
CA PRO A 257 0.41 8.87 -7.42
C PRO A 257 -1.07 9.14 -7.73
N PHE A 258 -1.38 9.82 -8.83
CA PHE A 258 -2.76 10.02 -9.27
C PHE A 258 -3.45 8.69 -9.66
N GLN A 259 -2.81 7.88 -10.51
CA GLN A 259 -3.28 6.55 -10.90
C GLN A 259 -3.53 5.66 -9.67
N ASN A 260 -2.61 5.72 -8.70
CA ASN A 260 -2.71 4.98 -7.44
C ASN A 260 -3.92 5.42 -6.59
N ALA A 261 -4.14 6.73 -6.43
CA ALA A 261 -5.31 7.24 -5.73
C ALA A 261 -6.61 6.82 -6.44
N ILE A 262 -6.64 6.85 -7.77
CA ILE A 262 -7.78 6.38 -8.56
C ILE A 262 -8.01 4.87 -8.41
N PHE A 263 -6.96 4.06 -8.41
CA PHE A 263 -7.08 2.63 -8.13
C PHE A 263 -7.72 2.39 -6.76
N GLY A 264 -7.28 3.13 -5.74
CA GLY A 264 -7.86 3.07 -4.40
C GLY A 264 -9.35 3.38 -4.37
N LEU A 265 -9.74 4.52 -4.95
CA LEU A 265 -11.14 4.94 -5.05
C LEU A 265 -11.99 3.95 -5.85
N ARG A 266 -11.47 3.44 -6.98
CA ARG A 266 -12.13 2.44 -7.81
C ARG A 266 -12.35 1.13 -7.07
N SER A 267 -11.33 0.68 -6.36
CA SER A 267 -11.39 -0.55 -5.59
C SER A 267 -12.36 -0.43 -4.42
N ALA A 268 -12.37 0.72 -3.76
CA ALA A 268 -13.31 0.99 -2.68
C ALA A 268 -14.77 0.95 -3.18
N GLN A 269 -15.03 1.55 -4.35
CA GLN A 269 -16.37 1.56 -4.93
C GLN A 269 -16.83 0.21 -5.48
N LEU A 270 -16.03 -0.40 -6.34
CA LEU A 270 -16.46 -1.59 -7.09
C LEU A 270 -16.48 -2.83 -6.22
N MET A 271 -15.54 -2.94 -5.26
CA MET A 271 -15.38 -4.14 -4.43
C MET A 271 -15.82 -3.93 -2.99
N ASN A 272 -16.47 -2.80 -2.71
CA ASN A 272 -16.93 -2.40 -1.37
C ASN A 272 -15.85 -2.59 -0.29
N SER A 273 -14.67 -2.08 -0.60
CA SER A 273 -13.45 -2.24 0.18
C SER A 273 -13.00 -0.91 0.77
N HIS A 274 -12.02 -0.98 1.67
CA HIS A 274 -11.42 0.19 2.28
C HIS A 274 -10.05 0.47 1.68
N PHE A 275 -9.81 1.68 1.18
CA PHE A 275 -8.49 2.04 0.65
C PHE A 275 -7.47 2.19 1.78
N VAL A 276 -6.33 1.51 1.65
CA VAL A 276 -5.23 1.51 2.62
C VAL A 276 -3.95 1.95 1.93
N THR A 277 -3.28 2.94 2.51
CA THR A 277 -2.00 3.46 2.05
C THR A 277 -1.14 3.88 3.24
N ASN A 278 0.18 3.88 3.03
CA ASN A 278 1.19 4.38 3.95
C ASN A 278 1.74 5.75 3.49
N ARG A 279 1.19 6.33 2.42
CA ARG A 279 1.59 7.64 1.89
C ARG A 279 0.51 8.68 2.15
N SER A 280 0.88 9.75 2.86
CA SER A 280 -0.01 10.91 3.09
C SER A 280 -0.44 11.59 1.78
N LEU A 281 0.44 11.58 0.76
CA LEU A 281 0.13 12.12 -0.57
C LEU A 281 -1.09 11.45 -1.21
N ASP A 282 -1.17 10.12 -1.13
CA ASP A 282 -2.30 9.37 -1.71
C ASP A 282 -3.63 9.74 -1.02
N ILE A 283 -3.59 9.95 0.30
CA ILE A 283 -4.76 10.36 1.10
C ILE A 283 -5.19 11.77 0.71
N SER A 284 -4.23 12.70 0.60
CA SER A 284 -4.50 14.07 0.15
C SER A 284 -5.15 14.08 -1.23
N LEU A 285 -4.62 13.32 -2.19
CA LEU A 285 -5.16 13.23 -3.53
C LEU A 285 -6.56 12.64 -3.55
N ALA A 286 -6.80 11.55 -2.82
CA ALA A 286 -8.14 10.96 -2.70
C ALA A 286 -9.15 11.96 -2.12
N ASN A 287 -8.74 12.75 -1.11
CA ASN A 287 -9.57 13.79 -0.53
C ASN A 287 -9.83 14.95 -1.50
N ASP A 288 -8.83 15.40 -2.24
CA ASP A 288 -8.95 16.50 -3.20
C ASP A 288 -9.83 16.14 -4.40
N ILE A 289 -9.86 14.85 -4.78
CA ILE A 289 -10.74 14.33 -5.85
C ILE A 289 -12.18 14.15 -5.35
N THR A 290 -12.36 13.82 -4.06
CA THR A 290 -13.69 13.57 -3.48
C THR A 290 -14.45 14.89 -3.32
N THR A 291 -15.60 15.05 -3.98
CA THR A 291 -16.41 16.29 -3.93
C THR A 291 -17.25 16.43 -2.67
N ASP A 292 -17.64 15.32 -2.04
CA ASP A 292 -18.46 15.32 -0.82
C ASP A 292 -17.68 15.85 0.39
N ARG A 293 -18.15 16.97 0.96
CA ARG A 293 -17.53 17.62 2.11
C ARG A 293 -17.55 16.75 3.37
N ARG A 294 -18.60 15.97 3.60
CA ARG A 294 -18.72 15.10 4.78
C ARG A 294 -17.70 13.98 4.70
N ILE A 295 -17.52 13.40 3.51
CA ILE A 295 -16.53 12.36 3.27
C ILE A 295 -15.12 12.90 3.46
N ARG A 296 -14.79 14.07 2.87
CA ARG A 296 -13.49 14.73 3.10
C ARG A 296 -13.21 15.00 4.58
N GLN A 297 -14.19 15.53 5.31
CA GLN A 297 -14.05 15.83 6.73
C GLN A 297 -13.80 14.55 7.55
N ARG A 298 -14.57 13.49 7.29
CA ARG A 298 -14.39 12.20 7.94
C ARG A 298 -13.00 11.62 7.65
N ASN A 299 -12.58 11.63 6.39
CA ASN A 299 -11.28 11.10 5.97
C ASN A 299 -10.11 11.84 6.64
N SER A 300 -10.19 13.17 6.76
CA SER A 300 -9.20 13.97 7.49
C SER A 300 -9.16 13.60 8.98
N ILE A 301 -10.32 13.41 9.62
CA ILE A 301 -10.37 12.99 11.03
C ILE A 301 -9.75 11.59 11.22
N ILE A 302 -10.04 10.64 10.33
CA ILE A 302 -9.44 9.30 10.36
C ILE A 302 -7.93 9.38 10.18
N GLN A 303 -7.45 10.18 9.23
CA GLN A 303 -6.03 10.37 9.00
C GLN A 303 -5.32 10.93 10.25
N ASP A 304 -5.90 11.95 10.87
CA ASP A 304 -5.32 12.63 12.04
C ASP A 304 -5.33 11.77 13.31
N HIS A 305 -6.34 10.90 13.48
CA HIS A 305 -6.63 10.27 14.78
C HIS A 305 -6.68 8.73 14.77
N LEU A 306 -6.83 8.10 13.60
CA LEU A 306 -6.93 6.64 13.44
C LEU A 306 -5.82 6.05 12.56
N THR A 307 -4.83 6.87 12.19
CA THR A 307 -3.57 6.32 11.65
C THR A 307 -2.92 5.48 12.72
N SER A 308 -3.03 4.17 12.54
CA SER A 308 -2.59 3.22 13.54
C SER A 308 -1.24 2.69 13.16
N LEU A 309 -0.41 2.62 14.19
CA LEU A 309 0.90 2.04 14.14
C LEU A 309 0.73 0.51 14.18
N VAL A 310 0.67 -0.13 13.01
CA VAL A 310 0.65 -1.59 12.92
C VAL A 310 2.08 -2.09 13.09
N PRO A 311 2.37 -2.92 14.12
CA PRO A 311 3.68 -3.51 14.27
C PRO A 311 3.90 -4.54 13.15
N PHE A 312 4.94 -4.31 12.34
CA PHE A 312 5.42 -5.28 11.39
C PHE A 312 6.67 -5.95 11.93
N ILE A 313 6.75 -7.25 11.74
CA ILE A 313 7.89 -8.07 12.12
C ILE A 313 8.66 -8.42 10.85
N ARG A 314 9.96 -8.16 10.88
CA ARG A 314 10.85 -8.44 9.75
C ARG A 314 11.18 -9.94 9.70
N ASN A 315 11.43 -10.44 8.51
CA ASN A 315 11.97 -11.80 8.26
C ASN A 315 11.08 -12.97 8.67
N ILE A 316 9.77 -12.80 8.73
CA ILE A 316 8.83 -13.93 8.85
C ILE A 316 8.27 -14.27 7.46
N SER A 317 8.20 -15.56 7.12
CA SER A 317 7.66 -15.95 5.82
C SER A 317 6.12 -15.84 5.78
N PRO A 318 5.52 -15.60 4.60
CA PRO A 318 4.06 -15.61 4.45
C PRO A 318 3.39 -16.92 4.91
N SER A 319 4.07 -18.06 4.78
CA SER A 319 3.58 -19.34 5.29
C SER A 319 3.56 -19.41 6.83
N GLU A 320 4.57 -18.88 7.50
CA GLU A 320 4.60 -18.80 8.98
C GLU A 320 3.55 -17.83 9.51
N ILE A 321 3.39 -16.67 8.86
CA ILE A 321 2.32 -15.71 9.14
C ILE A 321 0.94 -16.42 9.13
N LEU A 322 0.67 -17.22 8.10
CA LEU A 322 -0.59 -17.97 7.99
C LEU A 322 -0.74 -19.05 9.06
N LYS A 323 0.33 -19.74 9.44
CA LYS A 323 0.30 -20.71 10.55
C LYS A 323 -0.09 -20.04 11.85
N ILE A 324 0.48 -18.88 12.15
CA ILE A 324 0.15 -18.12 13.36
C ILE A 324 -1.30 -17.66 13.31
N ARG A 325 -1.78 -17.13 12.17
CA ARG A 325 -3.19 -16.76 12.01
C ARG A 325 -4.13 -17.92 12.33
N LYS A 326 -3.82 -19.13 11.83
CA LYS A 326 -4.65 -20.34 12.06
C LYS A 326 -4.56 -20.81 13.51
N LYS A 327 -3.37 -20.79 14.11
CA LYS A 327 -3.14 -21.17 15.50
C LYS A 327 -3.85 -20.23 16.48
N GLU A 328 -3.87 -18.93 16.17
CA GLU A 328 -4.38 -17.87 17.04
C GLU A 328 -5.69 -17.25 16.54
N GLU A 329 -6.50 -18.04 15.85
CA GLU A 329 -7.75 -17.59 15.21
C GLU A 329 -8.71 -16.91 16.20
N ASP A 330 -8.89 -17.49 17.40
CA ASP A 330 -9.77 -16.93 18.43
C ASP A 330 -9.34 -15.53 18.87
N SER A 331 -8.04 -15.28 18.95
CA SER A 331 -7.49 -13.97 19.31
C SER A 331 -7.83 -12.95 18.23
N PHE A 332 -7.62 -13.31 16.96
CA PHE A 332 -8.00 -12.46 15.83
C PHE A 332 -9.51 -12.16 15.82
N ILE A 333 -10.36 -13.15 16.10
CA ILE A 333 -11.82 -12.94 16.21
C ILE A 333 -12.14 -11.95 17.33
N ARG A 334 -11.53 -12.10 18.51
CA ARG A 334 -11.73 -11.17 19.65
C ARG A 334 -11.32 -9.74 19.30
N PHE A 335 -10.17 -9.54 18.64
CA PHE A 335 -9.73 -8.21 18.20
C PHE A 335 -10.77 -7.56 17.28
N ARG A 336 -11.27 -8.31 16.30
CA ARG A 336 -12.28 -7.82 15.37
C ARG A 336 -13.59 -7.47 16.05
N GLN A 337 -14.05 -8.31 16.98
CA GLN A 337 -15.26 -8.05 17.74
C GLN A 337 -15.12 -6.77 18.57
N ALA A 338 -13.97 -6.55 19.21
CA ALA A 338 -13.70 -5.33 19.96
C ALA A 338 -13.69 -4.09 19.06
N LEU A 339 -13.03 -4.15 17.92
CA LEU A 339 -12.98 -3.03 16.97
C LEU A 339 -14.36 -2.73 16.36
N ASN A 340 -15.09 -3.76 15.93
CA ASN A 340 -16.46 -3.64 15.42
C ASN A 340 -17.39 -2.99 16.46
N LYS A 341 -17.31 -3.45 17.70
CA LYS A 341 -18.12 -2.94 18.81
C LYS A 341 -17.88 -1.44 18.99
N ALA A 342 -16.63 -1.01 19.06
CA ALA A 342 -16.26 0.39 19.23
C ALA A 342 -16.74 1.27 18.07
N ILE A 343 -16.60 0.80 16.83
CA ILE A 343 -17.10 1.52 15.65
C ILE A 343 -18.62 1.63 15.67
N ASN A 344 -19.32 0.56 16.03
CA ASN A 344 -20.77 0.54 16.09
C ASN A 344 -21.31 1.42 17.22
N GLU A 345 -20.62 1.49 18.36
CA GLU A 345 -20.94 2.41 19.45
C GLU A 345 -20.83 3.87 18.98
N CYS A 346 -19.75 4.25 18.30
CA CYS A 346 -19.61 5.59 17.70
C CYS A 346 -20.72 5.89 16.67
N LYS A 347 -21.06 4.93 15.81
CA LYS A 347 -22.17 5.08 14.83
C LYS A 347 -23.53 5.23 15.50
N THR A 348 -23.74 4.57 16.63
CA THR A 348 -25.01 4.66 17.37
C THR A 348 -25.16 6.02 18.04
N ILE A 349 -24.08 6.56 18.59
CA ILE A 349 -24.05 7.86 19.27
C ILE A 349 -24.18 9.01 18.25
N ASN A 350 -23.45 8.92 17.13
CA ASN A 350 -23.45 9.94 16.09
C ASN A 350 -23.73 9.36 14.68
N PRO A 351 -25.00 9.01 14.37
CA PRO A 351 -25.36 8.30 13.13
C PRO A 351 -25.01 9.05 11.84
N ASN A 352 -24.97 10.38 11.91
CA ASN A 352 -24.80 11.25 10.74
C ASN A 352 -23.44 11.99 10.72
N SER A 353 -22.57 11.77 11.71
CA SER A 353 -21.29 12.48 11.78
C SER A 353 -20.24 11.68 12.53
N PHE A 354 -19.08 11.48 11.92
CA PHE A 354 -17.91 10.94 12.60
C PHE A 354 -17.03 12.11 13.06
N SER A 355 -16.89 12.30 14.37
CA SER A 355 -16.18 13.42 14.98
C SER A 355 -14.75 13.06 15.41
N LYS A 356 -13.94 14.08 15.72
CA LYS A 356 -12.61 13.88 16.32
C LYS A 356 -12.68 13.15 17.66
N GLN A 357 -13.75 13.37 18.43
CA GLN A 357 -13.98 12.71 19.70
C GLN A 357 -14.26 11.22 19.51
N ASP A 358 -15.07 10.85 18.51
CA ASP A 358 -15.33 9.46 18.16
C ASP A 358 -14.04 8.74 17.74
N ALA A 359 -13.24 9.38 16.88
CA ALA A 359 -11.94 8.85 16.45
C ALA A 359 -10.96 8.68 17.61
N SER A 360 -10.87 9.70 18.48
CA SER A 360 -10.03 9.65 19.67
C SER A 360 -10.48 8.55 20.63
N ALA A 361 -11.78 8.34 20.83
CA ALA A 361 -12.30 7.29 21.70
C ALA A 361 -11.92 5.90 21.18
N ILE A 362 -12.15 5.61 19.89
CA ILE A 362 -11.73 4.34 19.27
C ILE A 362 -10.22 4.09 19.48
N TYR A 363 -9.39 5.11 19.25
CA TYR A 363 -7.95 4.96 19.45
C TYR A 363 -7.56 4.79 20.92
N GLN A 364 -8.04 5.65 21.82
CA GLN A 364 -7.62 5.68 23.22
C GLN A 364 -8.17 4.51 24.03
N ASP A 365 -9.38 4.04 23.73
CA ASP A 365 -10.11 3.08 24.56
C ASP A 365 -9.96 1.64 24.07
N VAL A 366 -9.58 1.44 22.79
CA VAL A 366 -9.49 0.11 22.18
C VAL A 366 -8.11 -0.18 21.63
N LEU A 367 -7.59 0.68 20.76
CA LEU A 367 -6.32 0.41 20.07
C LEU A 367 -5.11 0.63 20.99
N ARG A 368 -5.04 1.78 21.67
CA ARG A 368 -3.92 2.16 22.54
C ARG A 368 -3.75 1.23 23.74
N PRO A 369 -4.80 0.78 24.47
CA PRO A 369 -4.62 -0.10 25.61
C PRO A 369 -4.10 -1.47 25.20
N GLU A 370 -4.63 -2.05 24.12
CA GLU A 370 -4.16 -3.35 23.61
C GLU A 370 -2.72 -3.27 23.07
N LEU A 371 -2.38 -2.21 22.31
CA LEU A 371 -1.01 -1.99 21.84
C LEU A 371 -0.04 -1.74 23.01
N SER A 372 -0.45 -0.99 24.04
CA SER A 372 0.37 -0.72 25.23
C SER A 372 0.56 -1.96 26.08
N ARG A 373 -0.49 -2.77 26.25
CA ARG A 373 -0.46 -4.06 26.91
C ARG A 373 0.51 -5.00 26.20
N LEU A 374 0.42 -5.13 24.88
CA LEU A 374 1.38 -5.89 24.08
C LEU A 374 2.82 -5.39 24.24
N HIS A 375 3.02 -4.08 24.25
CA HIS A 375 4.35 -3.49 24.44
C HIS A 375 4.92 -3.76 25.83
N GLN A 376 4.12 -3.64 26.89
CA GLN A 376 4.53 -3.95 28.26
C GLN A 376 4.84 -5.43 28.45
N ILE A 377 3.99 -6.31 27.93
CA ILE A 377 4.21 -7.76 27.93
C ILE A 377 5.50 -8.12 27.16
N SER A 378 5.69 -7.53 25.99
CA SER A 378 6.88 -7.67 25.16
C SER A 378 8.16 -7.25 25.90
N LYS A 379 8.10 -6.15 26.65
CA LYS A 379 9.20 -5.62 27.46
C LYS A 379 9.48 -6.47 28.72
N ASN A 380 8.43 -7.00 29.35
CA ASN A 380 8.55 -7.85 30.54
C ASN A 380 9.01 -9.28 30.19
N ALA A 381 8.61 -9.81 29.04
CA ALA A 381 9.14 -11.07 28.50
C ALA A 381 10.63 -10.94 28.08
N HIS A 382 11.06 -9.74 27.66
CA HIS A 382 12.47 -9.45 27.37
C HIS A 382 13.39 -9.57 28.60
N SER A 383 12.93 -9.26 29.81
CA SER A 383 13.80 -9.36 31.00
C SER A 383 14.02 -10.79 31.47
N THR A 384 13.16 -11.74 31.08
CA THR A 384 13.20 -13.13 31.55
C THR A 384 13.79 -14.13 30.55
N LEU A 385 13.81 -13.81 29.24
CA LEU A 385 14.25 -14.75 28.19
C LEU A 385 15.60 -14.43 27.53
N ILE A 386 16.30 -13.37 27.92
CA ILE A 386 17.57 -12.97 27.27
C ILE A 386 18.78 -13.37 28.12
N LYS A 387 19.31 -14.57 27.87
CA LYS A 387 20.73 -14.84 28.11
C LYS A 387 21.52 -15.30 26.88
N LYS A 388 20.95 -15.35 25.68
CA LYS A 388 21.73 -15.53 24.43
C LYS A 388 20.90 -15.16 23.21
N THR A 389 21.57 -14.51 22.25
CA THR A 389 21.12 -14.23 20.87
C THR A 389 20.20 -13.02 20.69
N LEU A 390 20.78 -11.82 20.78
CA LEU A 390 20.09 -10.55 20.53
C LEU A 390 20.83 -9.76 19.47
N ARG A 391 20.36 -9.76 18.21
CA ARG A 391 20.72 -8.74 17.21
C ARG A 391 19.87 -8.65 15.94
N THR A 392 18.60 -9.07 15.94
CA THR A 392 17.76 -8.94 14.71
C THR A 392 16.51 -8.09 14.96
N ALA A 393 16.74 -6.77 14.82
CA ALA A 393 15.88 -5.81 14.12
C ALA A 393 14.36 -5.87 14.34
N ILE A 394 13.91 -5.37 15.50
CA ILE A 394 12.62 -4.66 15.58
C ILE A 394 12.83 -3.33 14.85
N SER A 395 12.37 -3.21 13.61
CA SER A 395 12.43 -1.92 12.91
C SER A 395 11.18 -1.66 12.08
N TYR A 396 10.58 -0.52 12.42
CA TYR A 396 9.50 0.23 11.77
C TYR A 396 8.07 -0.25 12.02
N THR A 397 7.39 0.60 12.78
CA THR A 397 5.95 0.72 12.82
C THR A 397 5.54 1.57 11.63
N ALA A 398 5.15 0.95 10.51
CA ALA A 398 4.55 1.74 9.44
C ALA A 398 3.17 2.18 9.94
N GLY A 399 2.92 3.49 9.97
CA GLY A 399 1.58 4.01 10.16
C GLY A 399 0.71 3.52 9.01
N ILE A 400 -0.11 2.53 9.29
CA ILE A 400 -1.19 2.17 8.38
C ILE A 400 -2.38 2.99 8.85
N THR A 401 -2.84 3.90 8.01
CA THR A 401 -4.18 4.44 8.21
C THR A 401 -5.14 3.29 7.99
N PHE A 402 -5.78 2.81 9.07
CA PHE A 402 -6.90 1.88 8.93
C PHE A 402 -7.88 2.55 7.99
N GLY A 403 -8.04 1.95 6.82
CA GLY A 403 -8.82 2.49 5.74
C GLY A 403 -10.25 2.64 6.23
N PHE A 404 -10.63 3.85 6.61
CA PHE A 404 -12.02 4.28 6.63
C PHE A 404 -12.27 5.32 5.55
N LEU A 405 -11.41 5.33 4.52
CA LEU A 405 -11.66 5.97 3.23
C LEU A 405 -12.71 5.15 2.47
N THR A 406 -13.92 5.04 3.03
CA THR A 406 -15.12 4.75 2.24
C THR A 406 -15.61 6.07 1.66
N GLY A 407 -16.50 6.02 0.68
CA GLY A 407 -17.30 7.19 0.34
C GLY A 407 -17.16 7.68 -1.08
N LEU A 408 -17.54 6.83 -2.02
CA LEU A 408 -18.48 7.30 -3.03
C LEU A 408 -19.62 6.31 -3.10
N LEU A 409 -20.62 6.53 -2.25
CA LEU A 409 -22.05 6.42 -2.50
C LEU A 409 -22.80 6.67 -1.17
N PRO A 410 -23.82 7.54 -1.18
CA PRO A 410 -24.98 7.36 -0.33
C PRO A 410 -26.21 7.15 -1.22
N LYS A 411 -26.79 5.95 -1.18
CA LYS A 411 -28.21 5.72 -1.45
C LYS A 411 -28.64 4.56 -0.56
N ASP A 412 -29.51 4.85 0.40
CA ASP A 412 -30.22 3.87 1.24
C ASP A 412 -29.42 3.23 2.38
N MET A 413 -29.25 3.97 3.48
CA MET A 413 -29.24 3.36 4.82
C MET A 413 -30.10 4.17 5.78
N ALA A 414 -31.40 3.99 5.63
CA ALA A 414 -32.37 4.24 6.69
C ALA A 414 -32.74 2.91 7.37
N VAL A 415 -33.05 3.02 8.66
CA VAL A 415 -33.81 2.09 9.53
C VAL A 415 -33.00 1.09 10.37
N ALA A 416 -32.89 1.41 11.67
CA ALA A 416 -33.30 0.61 12.85
C ALA A 416 -32.45 1.03 14.07
N ALA A 417 -32.87 2.02 14.87
CA ALA A 417 -33.79 1.95 16.02
C ALA A 417 -33.18 1.42 17.34
N LYS A 418 -32.95 2.37 18.26
CA LYS A 418 -33.06 2.36 19.73
C LYS A 418 -32.87 1.02 20.46
N ALA A 419 -31.87 0.97 21.34
CA ALA A 419 -32.06 0.80 22.80
C ALA A 419 -30.70 0.88 23.53
N LEU A 420 -30.79 1.22 24.81
CA LEU A 420 -29.77 1.09 25.86
C LEU A 420 -28.85 2.30 26.04
N GLY A 421 -29.31 3.18 26.94
CA GLY A 421 -28.53 4.26 27.51
C GLY A 421 -27.26 3.76 28.19
N ILE A 422 -26.19 4.51 27.99
CA ILE A 422 -24.90 4.26 28.62
C ILE A 422 -24.66 5.40 29.62
N THR A 423 -24.79 5.07 30.90
CA THR A 423 -24.21 5.81 32.02
C THR A 423 -23.17 4.93 32.70
N LYS A 424 -21.95 5.49 32.85
CA LYS A 424 -20.84 5.06 33.73
C LYS A 424 -20.24 3.68 33.49
N ILE A 425 -18.92 3.64 33.24
CA ILE A 425 -17.91 3.02 34.11
C ILE A 425 -16.56 3.66 33.77
N ILE A 426 -16.10 4.57 34.64
CA ILE A 426 -14.68 4.90 34.83
C ILE A 426 -14.49 4.83 36.35
N SER A 427 -14.09 3.66 36.82
CA SER A 427 -13.41 3.42 38.10
C SER A 427 -13.34 1.90 38.27
N ASP A 428 -12.20 1.30 37.94
CA ASP A 428 -11.64 0.07 38.56
C ASP A 428 -10.42 -0.43 37.76
N LEU A 429 -9.48 0.47 37.49
CA LEU A 429 -8.16 0.10 36.97
C LEU A 429 -7.10 0.71 37.89
N THR A 430 -7.07 0.23 39.12
CA THR A 430 -5.92 0.37 40.01
C THR A 430 -5.56 -0.98 40.61
N ASN A 431 -4.28 -1.32 40.41
CA ASN A 431 -3.48 -2.36 41.02
C ASN A 431 -3.88 -3.81 40.73
N ASP A 432 -3.05 -4.49 39.93
CA ASP A 432 -2.45 -5.74 40.38
C ASP A 432 -1.10 -5.99 39.68
N ALA A 433 -0.06 -6.10 40.49
CA ALA A 433 1.26 -6.53 40.08
C ALA A 433 1.25 -8.06 39.95
N LEU A 434 1.24 -8.56 38.70
CA LEU A 434 1.14 -10.00 38.44
C LEU A 434 2.50 -10.67 38.32
N SER A 435 2.61 -11.80 39.03
CA SER A 435 3.71 -12.74 39.00
C SER A 435 3.82 -13.44 37.63
N ALA A 436 5.03 -13.86 37.25
CA ALA A 436 5.36 -14.35 35.91
C ALA A 436 4.61 -15.64 35.45
N LYS A 437 3.86 -16.32 36.32
CA LYS A 437 3.05 -17.51 35.98
C LYS A 437 1.63 -17.17 35.52
N ASP A 438 1.04 -16.10 36.02
CA ASP A 438 -0.32 -15.66 35.64
C ASP A 438 -0.32 -14.85 34.34
N ALA A 439 0.80 -14.17 34.05
CA ALA A 439 1.00 -13.42 32.83
C ALA A 439 0.69 -14.25 31.57
N THR A 440 1.09 -15.53 31.46
CA THR A 440 0.88 -16.31 30.23
C THR A 440 -0.60 -16.59 29.91
N LYS A 441 -1.43 -16.82 30.92
CA LYS A 441 -2.87 -17.02 30.74
C LYS A 441 -3.58 -15.71 30.38
N ASP A 442 -3.19 -14.62 31.02
CA ASP A 442 -3.73 -13.30 30.67
C ASP A 442 -3.30 -12.89 29.26
N ILE A 443 -2.05 -13.17 28.87
CA ILE A 443 -1.55 -12.87 27.53
C ILE A 443 -2.38 -13.63 26.48
N GLN A 444 -2.64 -14.93 26.67
CA GLN A 444 -3.51 -15.74 25.80
C GLN A 444 -4.94 -15.21 25.68
N ALA A 445 -5.47 -14.58 26.72
CA ALA A 445 -6.80 -13.98 26.70
C ALA A 445 -6.86 -12.63 25.93
N SER A 446 -5.73 -11.99 25.63
CA SER A 446 -5.71 -10.70 24.91
C SER A 446 -6.29 -10.83 23.49
N PRO A 447 -7.14 -9.87 23.06
CA PRO A 447 -7.57 -9.76 21.68
C PRO A 447 -6.40 -9.68 20.67
N MET A 448 -5.27 -9.10 21.05
CA MET A 448 -4.11 -9.00 20.14
C MET A 448 -3.00 -10.05 20.41
N TYR A 449 -3.31 -11.16 21.09
CA TYR A 449 -2.34 -12.22 21.44
C TYR A 449 -1.52 -12.73 20.24
N PHE A 450 -2.12 -12.77 19.04
CA PHE A 450 -1.42 -13.14 17.81
C PHE A 450 -0.17 -12.28 17.54
N LEU A 451 -0.19 -10.98 17.88
CA LEU A 451 0.98 -10.10 17.75
C LEU A 451 2.13 -10.50 18.67
N TRP A 452 1.83 -11.12 19.81
CA TRP A 452 2.83 -11.61 20.74
C TRP A 452 3.43 -12.96 20.30
N GLU A 453 2.64 -13.87 19.74
CA GLU A 453 3.16 -15.15 19.22
C GLU A 453 4.12 -14.95 18.05
N ILE A 454 3.83 -14.01 17.13
CA ILE A 454 4.79 -13.68 16.05
C ILE A 454 6.12 -13.18 16.62
N LYS A 455 6.08 -12.44 17.73
CA LYS A 455 7.29 -11.96 18.37
C LYS A 455 8.18 -13.11 18.87
N LYS A 456 7.59 -14.24 19.30
CA LYS A 456 8.33 -15.41 19.76
C LYS A 456 8.96 -16.21 18.63
N GLU A 457 8.30 -16.35 17.49
CA GLU A 457 8.80 -17.17 16.38
C GLU A 457 10.03 -16.55 15.70
N VAL A 458 10.30 -15.26 15.94
CA VAL A 458 11.46 -14.52 15.40
C VAL A 458 12.61 -14.42 16.42
N THR A 459 12.43 -14.93 17.65
CA THR A 459 13.46 -15.05 18.70
C THR A 459 13.91 -16.48 18.89
#